data_AF-A0A951LG01-F1
#
_entry.id   AF-A0A951LG01-F1
#
_cell.length_a   1.000
_cell.length_b   1.000
_cell.length_c   1.000
_cell.angle_alpha   90.00
_cell.angle_beta   90.00
_cell.angle_gamma   90.00
#
_symmetry.space_group_name_H-M   'P 1'
#
loop_
_entity.id
_entity.type
_entity.pdbx_description
1 polymer ?
#
loop_
_entity_poly.entity_id
_entity_poly.type
_entity_poly.pdbx_seq_one_letter_code
_entity_poly.pdbx_strand_id
1 'polypeptide(L)'
;MPEAVFGIHNSGLNLAVELVIFFLVVIWLALVYWTYADARRRVADPMLVGCATVASLFPYVGSIVYMIVRPPEYLEDIREREL
;
A
#
# COMPACT_ATOMS: atom_id res chain seq x y z
N MET A 1 -31.15 9.01 6.08
CA MET A 1 -30.80 7.81 6.86
C MET A 1 -29.42 7.38 6.36
N PRO A 2 -28.46 6.93 7.18
CA PRO A 2 -27.25 6.34 6.62
C PRO A 2 -27.68 5.11 5.81
N GLU A 3 -27.35 5.11 4.52
CA GLU A 3 -27.68 4.03 3.59
C GLU A 3 -26.91 2.77 4.01
N ALA A 4 -27.60 1.68 4.32
CA ALA A 4 -26.95 0.45 4.74
C ALA A 4 -26.15 -0.15 3.56
N VAL A 5 -24.82 -0.24 3.70
CA VAL A 5 -23.88 -0.62 2.64
C VAL A 5 -24.25 -1.96 1.97
N PHE A 6 -24.90 -2.87 2.71
CA PHE A 6 -25.36 -4.17 2.21
C PHE A 6 -26.85 -4.46 2.52
N GLY A 7 -27.67 -3.43 2.76
CA GLY A 7 -29.08 -3.64 3.14
C GLY A 7 -29.27 -4.31 4.52
N ILE A 8 -28.28 -4.17 5.41
CA ILE A 8 -28.33 -4.68 6.78
C ILE A 8 -29.19 -3.75 7.62
N HIS A 9 -30.34 -4.25 8.09
CA HIS A 9 -31.30 -3.47 8.89
C HIS A 9 -30.98 -3.49 10.40
N ASN A 10 -30.02 -4.31 10.84
CA ASN A 10 -29.56 -4.36 12.22
C ASN A 10 -28.46 -3.30 12.45
N SER A 11 -28.74 -2.34 13.34
CA SER A 11 -27.83 -1.21 13.60
C SER A 11 -26.45 -1.64 14.12
N GLY A 12 -26.37 -2.67 14.96
CA GLY A 12 -25.10 -3.16 15.50
C GLY A 12 -24.23 -3.84 14.44
N LEU A 13 -24.84 -4.66 13.58
CA LEU A 13 -24.14 -5.30 12.47
C LEU A 13 -23.71 -4.29 11.40
N ASN A 14 -24.53 -3.29 11.08
CA ASN A 14 -24.15 -2.26 10.11
C ASN A 14 -22.94 -1.44 10.60
N LEU A 15 -22.94 -1.04 11.89
CA LEU A 15 -21.79 -0.34 12.48
C LEU A 15 -20.51 -1.19 12.43
N ALA A 16 -20.60 -2.48 12.75
CA ALA A 16 -19.45 -3.37 12.69
C ALA A 16 -18.87 -3.47 11.27
N VAL A 17 -19.73 -3.57 10.25
CA VAL A 17 -19.32 -3.60 8.85
C VAL A 17 -18.66 -2.29 8.41
N GLU A 18 -19.26 -1.14 8.77
CA GLU A 18 -18.68 0.18 8.48
C GLU A 18 -17.28 0.34 9.09
N LEU A 19 -17.09 -0.11 10.34
CA LEU A 19 -15.78 -0.08 11.01
C LEU A 19 -14.76 -0.99 10.32
N VAL A 20 -15.18 -2.18 9.86
CA VAL A 20 -14.30 -3.08 9.11
C VAL A 20 -13.88 -2.45 7.79
N ILE A 21 -14.82 -1.87 7.03
CA ILE A 21 -14.51 -1.16 5.78
C ILE A 21 -13.56 0.00 6.05
N PHE A 22 -13.84 0.82 7.07
CA PHE A 22 -12.98 1.93 7.45
C PHE A 22 -11.56 1.46 7.77
N PHE A 23 -11.43 0.40 8.57
CA PHE A 23 -10.14 -0.18 8.92
C PHE A 23 -9.39 -0.71 7.70
N LEU A 24 -10.09 -1.38 6.78
CA LEU A 24 -9.54 -1.84 5.50
C LEU A 24 -8.99 -0.67 4.66
N VAL A 25 -9.72 0.44 4.57
CA VAL A 25 -9.25 1.66 3.87
C VAL A 25 -8.00 2.23 4.54
N VAL A 26 -7.98 2.33 5.86
CA VAL A 26 -6.80 2.83 6.61
C VAL A 26 -5.57 1.95 6.36
N ILE A 27 -5.73 0.63 6.41
CA ILE A 27 -4.64 -0.31 6.08
C ILE A 27 -4.16 -0.11 4.65
N TRP A 28 -5.08 0.03 3.69
CA TRP A 28 -4.71 0.24 2.30
C TRP A 28 -3.87 1.51 2.12
N LEU A 29 -4.29 2.63 2.71
CA LEU A 29 -3.52 3.89 2.66
C LEU A 29 -2.15 3.75 3.33
N ALA A 30 -2.08 3.04 4.46
CA ALA A 30 -0.81 2.78 5.14
C ALA A 30 0.14 1.94 4.26
N LEU A 31 -0.38 0.93 3.54
CA LEU A 31 0.40 0.12 2.60
C LEU A 31 0.90 0.94 1.42
N VAL A 32 0.06 1.80 0.84
CA VAL A 32 0.46 2.71 -0.25
C VAL A 32 1.59 3.63 0.21
N TYR A 33 1.46 4.25 1.39
CA TYR A 33 2.51 5.09 1.96
C TYR A 33 3.80 4.31 2.23
N TRP A 34 3.68 3.09 2.77
CA TRP A 34 4.83 2.22 3.04
C TRP A 34 5.56 1.85 1.76
N THR A 35 4.85 1.45 0.70
CA THR A 35 5.43 1.13 -0.62
C THR A 35 6.20 2.33 -1.18
N TYR A 36 5.66 3.55 -1.08
CA TYR A 36 6.36 4.76 -1.51
C TYR A 36 7.62 5.03 -0.68
N ALA A 37 7.51 4.98 0.65
CA ALA A 37 8.62 5.25 1.55
C ALA A 37 9.75 4.21 1.44
N ASP A 38 9.42 2.93 1.25
CA ASP A 38 10.38 1.85 1.04
C ASP A 38 11.05 1.96 -0.34
N ALA A 39 10.29 2.26 -1.39
CA ALA A 39 10.82 2.43 -2.74
C ALA A 39 11.79 3.60 -2.83
N ARG A 40 11.45 4.74 -2.21
CA ARG A 40 12.33 5.93 -2.16
C ARG A 40 13.66 5.67 -1.47
N ARG A 41 13.71 4.71 -0.52
CA ARG A 41 14.95 4.37 0.20
C ARG A 41 15.81 3.33 -0.53
N ARG A 42 15.24 2.58 -1.47
CA ARG A 42 15.87 1.41 -2.10
C ARG A 42 16.19 1.57 -3.59
N VAL A 43 15.52 2.47 -4.30
CA VAL A 43 15.59 2.56 -5.77
C VAL A 43 16.13 3.92 -6.21
N ALA A 44 17.20 3.94 -7.01
CA ALA A 44 17.78 5.18 -7.57
C ALA A 44 17.00 5.69 -8.76
N ASP A 45 16.41 4.78 -9.54
CA ASP A 45 15.64 5.10 -10.72
C ASP A 45 14.21 5.54 -10.34
N PRO A 46 13.85 6.83 -10.52
CA PRO A 46 12.53 7.36 -10.20
C PRO A 46 11.40 6.66 -10.97
N MET A 47 11.70 6.07 -12.12
CA MET A 47 10.72 5.43 -13.00
C MET A 47 10.20 4.12 -12.40
N LEU A 48 11.08 3.34 -11.74
CA LEU A 48 10.70 2.12 -11.01
C LEU A 48 9.91 2.43 -9.73
N VAL A 49 10.21 3.55 -9.06
CA VAL A 49 9.41 4.07 -7.94
C VAL A 49 8.00 4.47 -8.43
N GLY A 50 7.92 5.10 -9.60
CA GLY A 50 6.65 5.45 -10.26
C GLY A 50 5.80 4.22 -10.58
N CYS A 51 6.37 3.19 -11.21
CA CYS A 51 5.66 1.95 -11.51
C CYS A 51 5.19 1.22 -10.24
N ALA A 52 6.00 1.18 -9.19
CA ALA A 52 5.61 0.59 -7.91
C ALA A 52 4.44 1.33 -7.23
N THR A 53 4.46 2.66 -7.30
CA THR A 53 3.39 3.52 -6.75
C THR A 53 2.10 3.40 -7.55
N VAL A 54 2.22 3.27 -8.87
CA VAL A 54 1.06 3.03 -9.75
C VAL A 54 0.51 1.62 -9.54
N ALA A 55 1.36 0.62 -9.31
CA ALA A 55 0.93 -0.72 -8.97
C ALA A 55 0.14 -0.73 -7.64
N SER A 56 0.62 -0.02 -6.61
CA SER A 56 -0.02 0.08 -5.27
C SER A 56 -1.38 0.79 -5.26
N LEU A 57 -1.78 1.46 -6.35
CA LEU A 57 -3.15 1.95 -6.53
C LEU A 57 -4.18 0.82 -6.62
N PHE A 58 -3.79 -0.40 -7.00
CA PHE A 58 -4.64 -1.58 -6.84
C PHE A 58 -4.65 -2.01 -5.37
N PRO A 59 -5.81 -1.95 -4.67
CA PRO A 59 -5.86 -2.23 -3.24
C PRO A 59 -5.29 -3.59 -2.88
N TYR A 60 -4.35 -3.58 -1.94
CA TYR A 60 -3.61 -4.74 -1.41
C TYR A 60 -2.70 -5.46 -2.42
N VAL A 61 -3.20 -5.77 -3.63
CA VAL A 61 -2.47 -6.46 -4.68
C VAL A 61 -1.24 -5.69 -5.10
N GLY A 62 -1.36 -4.37 -5.25
CA GLY A 62 -0.25 -3.55 -5.71
C GLY A 62 0.93 -3.49 -4.74
N SER A 63 0.64 -3.41 -3.45
CA SER A 63 1.65 -3.53 -2.38
C SER A 63 2.27 -4.93 -2.30
N ILE A 64 1.50 -6.00 -2.58
CA ILE A 64 2.01 -7.38 -2.63
C ILE A 64 2.95 -7.56 -3.83
N VAL A 65 2.56 -7.09 -5.00
CA VAL A 65 3.40 -7.14 -6.22
C VAL A 65 4.69 -6.36 -6.00
N TYR A 66 4.62 -5.19 -5.35
CA TYR A 66 5.80 -4.43 -4.97
C TYR A 66 6.77 -5.24 -4.11
N MET A 67 6.28 -5.98 -3.11
CA MET A 67 7.14 -6.82 -2.27
C MET A 67 7.89 -7.89 -3.05
N ILE A 68 7.32 -8.41 -4.14
CA ILE A 68 7.95 -9.45 -4.97
C ILE A 68 9.05 -8.85 -5.85
N VAL A 69 8.80 -7.67 -6.43
CA VAL A 69 9.73 -7.00 -7.36
C VAL A 69 10.79 -6.17 -6.61
N ARG A 70 10.65 -6.02 -5.29
CA ARG A 70 11.50 -5.23 -4.42
C ARG A 70 13.00 -5.53 -4.67
N PRO A 71 13.80 -4.55 -5.11
CA PRO A 71 15.21 -4.77 -5.36
C PRO A 71 15.96 -5.08 -4.05
N PRO A 72 16.94 -6.01 -4.09
CA PRO A 72 17.62 -6.52 -2.91
C PRO A 72 18.73 -5.59 -2.38
N GLU A 73 19.32 -4.73 -3.22
CA GLU A 73 20.46 -3.88 -2.87
C GLU A 73 20.03 -2.44 -2.58
N TYR A 74 20.56 -1.88 -1.48
CA TYR A 74 20.41 -0.47 -1.16
C TYR A 74 21.42 0.36 -1.95
N LEU A 75 21.01 1.56 -2.37
CA LEU A 75 21.87 2.50 -3.11
C LEU A 75 23.14 2.91 -2.35
N GLU A 76 23.08 2.85 -1.01
CA GLU A 76 24.23 3.12 -0.16
C GLU A 76 25.28 2.01 -0.25
N ASP A 77 24.84 0.76 -0.39
CA ASP A 77 25.68 -0.44 -0.51
C ASP A 77 26.42 -0.48 -1.86
N ILE A 78 25.79 -0.01 -2.94
CA ILE A 78 26.44 0.11 -4.27
C ILE A 78 27.54 1.17 -4.24
N ARG A 79 27.30 2.30 -3.58
CA ARG A 79 28.25 3.41 -3.52
C ARG A 79 29.44 3.13 -2.61
N GLU A 80 29.29 2.30 -1.58
CA GLU A 80 30.43 1.80 -0.79
C GLU A 80 31.29 0.79 -1.57
N ARG A 81 30.74 0.06 -2.54
CA ARG A 81 31.53 -0.87 -3.39
C ARG A 81 32.35 -0.18 -4.48
N GLU A 82 31.97 1.04 -4.86
CA GLU A 82 32.71 1.84 -5.85
C GLU A 82 33.85 2.68 -5.23
N LEU A 83 33.91 2.79 -3.90
CA LEU A 83 34.96 3.50 -3.15
C LEU A 83 36.11 2.56 -2.76
#